data_AF-A0A095YE55-F1
#
_entry.id   AF-A0A095YE55-F1
#
_cell.length_a   1.000
_cell.length_b   1.000
_cell.length_c   1.000
_cell.angle_alpha   90.00
_cell.angle_beta   90.00
_cell.angle_gamma   90.00
#
_symmetry.space_group_name_H-M   'P 1'
#
loop_
_entity.id
_entity.type
_entity.pdbx_description
1 polymer ?
#
loop_
_entity_poly.entity_id
_entity_poly.type
_entity_poly.pdbx_seq_one_letter_code
_entity_poly.pdbx_strand_id
1 'polypeptide(L)'
;MSTPDFSSMTEADVRDNPQLDQHTLMNLAQSRPDLRAVVRQHPNCYQGLAEWIDAQSGGGHQPQQYAPTQYGQPGAGVVLPKGWSEWLPVIIAGLAVLGLVALFLPLVSVRVDIHSSSVGFFSGGNLIKEAKLVPHEATILAIISMVLVIVSAAVSVAAFFARRRALLSTYPIVGIVAGAMGLTAYIVGIAGVNGKLSEIRRFAEALGASWETEDTMIGLGFGSFFGLVVFGLLLVVSVLVLIMELKGRDLRANIRPAVFVPGSAAQELPAEAAGQTVPAGAKRGAVAMPFMVAGLAALAFATMFIPAYVLNIEGHGGPAFVWRLEDPVLILAVISMALSLVSATLSAIAIFIRVKPLQVTGAISGAIAGVAGVATYIVFFPHLAMMNDRLKDLEYSKYSFAAAPGAFIGLTVFSILLIGGSIAAVHAFRSRGRSGGLAKSR
;
A
#
# COMPACT_ATOMS: atom_id res chain seq x y z
N MET A 1 -39.47 -0.02 26.81
CA MET A 1 -39.92 1.37 26.97
C MET A 1 -40.50 1.81 25.64
N SER A 2 -41.80 2.09 25.61
CA SER A 2 -42.46 2.62 24.42
C SER A 2 -41.89 4.00 24.12
N THR A 3 -41.45 4.24 22.89
CA THR A 3 -41.03 5.57 22.45
C THR A 3 -42.20 6.53 22.70
N PRO A 4 -42.03 7.64 23.46
CA PRO A 4 -43.10 8.58 23.69
C PRO A 4 -43.65 9.10 22.36
N ASP A 5 -44.97 9.09 22.21
CA ASP A 5 -45.61 9.67 21.03
C ASP A 5 -45.63 11.21 21.17
N PHE A 6 -44.73 11.88 20.47
CA PHE A 6 -44.57 13.34 20.51
C PHE A 6 -45.67 14.08 19.73
N SER A 7 -46.53 13.37 18.99
CA SER A 7 -47.58 13.99 18.19
C SER A 7 -48.71 14.58 19.06
N SER A 8 -48.95 13.99 20.24
CA SER A 8 -50.01 14.42 21.16
C SER A 8 -49.55 15.36 22.27
N MET A 9 -48.24 15.56 22.46
CA MET A 9 -47.71 16.47 23.48
C MET A 9 -48.00 17.93 23.13
N THR A 10 -48.54 18.64 24.11
CA THR A 10 -48.83 20.08 24.06
C THR A 10 -47.77 20.88 24.82
N GLU A 11 -47.77 22.21 24.64
CA GLU A 11 -46.87 23.12 25.38
C GLU A 11 -47.02 22.99 26.90
N ALA A 12 -48.24 22.78 27.39
CA ALA A 12 -48.51 22.60 28.82
C ALA A 12 -47.87 21.31 29.35
N ASP A 13 -47.98 20.21 28.60
CA ASP A 13 -47.40 18.92 28.99
C ASP A 13 -45.87 18.99 29.13
N VAL A 14 -45.22 19.77 28.27
CA VAL A 14 -43.76 19.97 28.32
C VAL A 14 -43.37 20.83 29.50
N ARG A 15 -44.09 21.93 29.74
CA ARG A 15 -43.79 22.86 30.83
C ARG A 15 -44.05 22.28 32.22
N ASP A 16 -45.14 21.51 32.35
CA ASP A 16 -45.61 21.02 33.64
C ASP A 16 -44.96 19.68 34.04
N ASN A 17 -44.19 19.06 33.13
CA ASN A 17 -43.49 17.79 33.38
C ASN A 17 -41.97 17.97 33.52
N PRO A 18 -41.46 18.32 34.72
CA PRO A 18 -40.03 18.48 34.97
C PRO A 18 -39.23 17.17 34.90
N GLN A 19 -39.88 16.01 34.72
CA GLN A 19 -39.23 14.70 34.63
C GLN A 19 -38.85 14.31 33.20
N LEU A 20 -39.09 15.17 32.21
CA LEU A 20 -38.65 14.93 30.84
C LEU A 20 -37.12 14.86 30.75
N ASP A 21 -36.60 13.74 30.24
CA ASP A 21 -35.18 13.53 30.07
C ASP A 21 -34.61 14.38 28.91
N GLN A 22 -33.30 14.60 28.92
CA GLN A 22 -32.60 15.42 27.94
C GLN A 22 -32.72 14.90 26.51
N HIS A 23 -32.76 13.57 26.34
CA HIS A 23 -32.86 12.92 25.03
C HIS A 23 -34.25 13.10 24.41
N THR A 24 -35.28 13.04 25.25
CA THR A 24 -36.68 13.24 24.92
C THR A 24 -36.90 14.69 24.53
N LEU A 25 -36.33 15.65 25.26
CA LEU A 25 -36.37 17.07 24.90
C LEU A 25 -35.70 17.35 23.55
N MET A 26 -34.57 16.69 23.25
CA MET A 26 -33.92 16.80 21.94
C MET A 26 -34.82 16.25 20.82
N ASN A 27 -35.38 15.05 20.99
CA ASN A 27 -36.27 14.43 19.99
C ASN A 27 -37.54 15.24 19.79
N LEU A 28 -38.10 15.79 20.87
CA LEU A 28 -39.24 16.69 20.83
C LEU A 28 -38.91 17.98 20.07
N ALA A 29 -37.78 18.64 20.35
CA ALA A 29 -37.36 19.84 19.63
C ALA A 29 -37.07 19.60 18.14
N GLN A 30 -36.63 18.39 17.77
CA GLN A 30 -36.43 18.00 16.38
C GLN A 30 -37.75 17.73 15.65
N SER A 31 -38.67 17.01 16.29
CA SER A 31 -39.95 16.59 15.70
C SER A 31 -41.02 17.69 15.70
N ARG A 32 -40.99 18.59 16.69
CA ARG A 32 -41.99 19.65 16.93
C ARG A 32 -41.30 21.02 17.02
N PRO A 33 -41.02 21.67 15.87
CA PRO A 33 -40.36 22.98 15.85
C PRO A 33 -41.14 24.07 16.59
N ASP A 34 -42.47 23.94 16.64
CA ASP A 34 -43.40 24.79 17.38
C ASP A 34 -43.11 24.80 18.88
N LEU A 35 -42.71 23.65 19.46
CA LEU A 35 -42.45 23.51 20.89
C LEU A 35 -41.03 23.96 21.30
N ARG A 36 -40.17 24.37 20.37
CA ARG A 36 -38.76 24.71 20.67
C ARG A 36 -38.61 25.86 21.66
N ALA A 37 -39.48 26.86 21.59
CA ALA A 37 -39.46 27.97 22.54
C ALA A 37 -39.72 27.50 23.99
N VAL A 38 -40.62 26.52 24.15
CA VAL A 38 -40.95 25.92 25.45
C VAL A 38 -39.84 24.98 25.92
N VAL A 39 -39.29 24.15 25.02
CA VAL A 39 -38.14 23.28 25.33
C VAL A 39 -36.93 24.09 25.77
N ARG A 40 -36.70 25.26 25.18
CA ARG A 40 -35.62 26.17 25.57
C ARG A 40 -35.75 26.66 27.02
N GLN A 41 -36.97 26.83 27.51
CA GLN A 41 -37.25 27.29 28.88
C GLN A 41 -37.35 26.14 29.89
N HIS A 42 -37.24 24.88 29.43
CA HIS A 42 -37.39 23.71 30.29
C HIS A 42 -36.20 23.57 31.25
N PRO A 43 -36.41 23.23 32.55
CA PRO A 43 -35.33 23.15 33.55
C PRO A 43 -34.25 22.11 33.21
N ASN A 44 -34.61 21.03 32.51
CA ASN A 44 -33.66 20.00 32.04
C ASN A 44 -33.05 20.29 30.66
N CYS A 45 -33.30 21.46 30.07
CA CYS A 45 -32.68 21.83 28.80
C CYS A 45 -31.19 22.12 29.01
N TYR A 46 -30.33 21.25 28.47
CA TYR A 46 -28.89 21.43 28.57
C TYR A 46 -28.42 22.49 27.55
N GLN A 47 -27.32 23.16 27.86
CA GLN A 47 -26.82 24.31 27.10
C GLN A 47 -26.67 24.04 25.59
N GLY A 48 -26.16 22.87 25.20
CA GLY A 48 -26.00 22.51 23.79
C GLY A 48 -27.34 22.39 23.02
N LEU A 49 -28.43 21.99 23.69
CA LEU A 49 -29.76 21.98 23.08
C LEU A 49 -30.30 23.41 22.91
N ALA A 50 -30.10 24.27 23.90
CA ALA A 50 -30.49 25.67 23.83
C ALA A 50 -29.79 26.40 22.66
N GLU A 51 -28.47 26.24 22.52
CA GLU A 51 -27.69 26.80 21.41
C GLU A 51 -28.15 26.27 20.05
N TRP A 52 -28.47 24.96 19.96
CA TRP A 52 -29.02 24.37 18.74
C TRP A 52 -30.40 24.96 18.39
N ILE A 53 -31.27 25.17 19.38
CA ILE A 53 -32.58 25.82 19.17
C ILE A 53 -32.39 27.25 18.64
N ASP A 54 -31.49 28.03 19.23
CA ASP A 54 -31.22 29.41 18.81
C ASP A 54 -30.78 29.51 17.36
N ALA A 55 -29.82 28.65 16.99
CA ALA A 55 -29.28 28.57 15.63
C ALA A 55 -30.36 28.23 14.59
N GLN A 56 -31.41 27.53 15.00
CA GLN A 56 -32.54 27.19 14.13
C GLN A 56 -33.60 28.31 14.07
N SER A 57 -33.82 29.07 15.15
CA SER A 57 -34.80 30.16 15.19
C SER A 57 -34.35 31.45 14.49
N GLY A 58 -33.04 31.66 14.32
CA GLY A 58 -32.46 32.84 13.66
C GLY A 58 -32.55 32.83 12.13
N GLY A 59 -33.73 32.53 11.57
CA GLY A 59 -34.03 32.36 10.14
C GLY A 59 -33.20 33.24 9.19
N GLY A 60 -32.12 32.66 8.67
CA GLY A 60 -31.18 33.31 7.78
C GLY A 60 -30.20 32.30 7.16
N HIS A 61 -30.70 31.54 6.18
CA HIS A 61 -29.93 30.77 5.18
C HIS A 61 -29.26 29.45 5.63
N GLN A 62 -29.80 28.37 5.04
CA GLN A 62 -29.36 26.97 4.97
C GLN A 62 -27.88 26.75 4.55
N PRO A 63 -27.38 25.49 4.49
CA PRO A 63 -27.53 24.36 5.41
C PRO A 63 -26.13 23.74 5.64
N GLN A 64 -25.52 23.96 6.80
CA GLN A 64 -24.29 23.23 7.10
C GLN A 64 -24.70 21.86 7.64
N GLN A 65 -24.47 20.85 6.80
CA GLN A 65 -24.54 19.43 7.11
C GLN A 65 -23.65 19.13 8.32
N TYR A 66 -24.20 19.37 9.51
CA TYR A 66 -23.60 19.06 10.80
C TYR A 66 -23.62 17.54 10.93
N ALA A 67 -22.51 16.93 10.51
CA ALA A 67 -22.07 15.68 11.13
C ALA A 67 -22.10 15.89 12.66
N PRO A 68 -22.64 14.95 13.45
CA PRO A 68 -22.83 15.12 14.88
C PRO A 68 -21.51 15.49 15.51
N THR A 69 -21.40 16.75 15.94
CA THR A 69 -20.23 17.26 16.64
C THR A 69 -20.44 16.85 18.08
N GLN A 70 -19.79 15.73 18.42
CA GLN A 70 -19.63 15.21 19.76
C GLN A 70 -18.77 16.20 20.57
N TYR A 71 -19.39 17.28 21.05
CA TYR A 71 -18.79 18.21 22.02
C TYR A 71 -19.25 17.81 23.41
N GLY A 72 -18.28 17.53 24.30
CA GLY A 72 -18.58 17.47 25.74
C GLY A 72 -17.83 16.43 26.55
N GLN A 73 -16.53 16.23 26.34
CA GLN A 73 -15.66 15.89 27.48
C GLN A 73 -14.25 16.40 27.22
N PRO A 74 -13.78 17.43 27.94
CA PRO A 74 -12.36 17.78 28.02
C PRO A 74 -11.65 16.74 28.91
N GLY A 75 -11.75 15.47 28.55
CA GLY A 75 -10.75 14.50 28.94
C GLY A 75 -9.65 14.58 27.89
N ALA A 76 -8.39 14.65 28.29
CA ALA A 76 -7.26 14.30 27.43
C ALA A 76 -7.28 12.80 27.06
N GLY A 77 -8.46 12.28 26.73
CA GLY A 77 -8.67 10.94 26.22
C GLY A 77 -8.17 10.94 24.80
N VAL A 78 -7.05 10.23 24.58
CA VAL A 78 -6.58 9.85 23.26
C VAL A 78 -7.75 9.22 22.52
N VAL A 79 -8.36 9.97 21.58
CA VAL A 79 -9.42 9.44 20.74
C VAL A 79 -8.77 8.42 19.82
N LEU A 80 -8.89 7.15 20.19
CA LEU A 80 -8.41 6.05 19.37
C LEU A 80 -9.12 6.10 18.01
N PRO A 81 -8.38 5.92 16.91
CA PRO A 81 -8.96 6.01 15.58
C PRO A 81 -10.03 4.94 15.36
N LYS A 82 -11.20 5.33 14.83
CA LYS A 82 -12.36 4.43 14.65
C LYS A 82 -12.24 3.54 13.41
N GLY A 83 -11.29 3.81 12.52
CA GLY A 83 -11.07 3.04 11.29
C GLY A 83 -9.60 2.83 10.95
N TRP A 84 -9.30 1.74 10.24
CA TRP A 84 -7.93 1.38 9.83
C TRP A 84 -7.24 2.48 9.00
N SER A 85 -7.98 3.25 8.19
CA SER A 85 -7.40 4.34 7.39
C SER A 85 -6.75 5.44 8.24
N GLU A 86 -7.22 5.65 9.47
CA GLU A 86 -6.64 6.65 10.37
C GLU A 86 -5.32 6.17 11.01
N TRP A 87 -5.03 4.86 10.97
CA TRP A 87 -3.76 4.28 11.41
C TRP A 87 -2.67 4.32 10.34
N LEU A 88 -2.99 4.65 9.09
CA LEU A 88 -2.03 4.65 7.98
C LEU A 88 -0.76 5.50 8.23
N PRO A 89 -0.84 6.74 8.78
CA PRO A 89 0.37 7.51 9.08
C PRO A 89 1.28 6.82 10.09
N VAL A 90 0.70 6.14 11.09
CA VAL A 90 1.44 5.39 12.10
C VAL A 90 2.14 4.18 11.49
N ILE A 91 1.48 3.47 10.56
CA ILE A 91 2.07 2.33 9.84
C ILE A 91 3.26 2.80 8.98
N ILE A 92 3.12 3.90 8.24
CA ILE A 92 4.22 4.45 7.43
C ILE A 92 5.38 4.91 8.32
N ALA A 93 5.09 5.58 9.44
CA ALA A 93 6.11 5.97 10.40
C ALA A 93 6.86 4.75 10.97
N GLY A 94 6.12 3.69 11.35
CA GLY A 94 6.70 2.44 11.84
C GLY A 94 7.59 1.76 10.80
N LEU A 95 7.11 1.64 9.55
CA LEU A 95 7.89 1.08 8.44
C LEU A 95 9.14 1.92 8.14
N ALA A 96 9.06 3.24 8.22
CA ALA A 96 10.21 4.12 8.07
C ALA A 96 11.24 3.84 9.18
N VAL A 97 10.85 3.77 10.46
CA VAL A 97 11.77 3.43 11.55
C VAL A 97 12.40 2.04 11.35
N LEU A 98 11.63 1.05 10.91
CA LEU A 98 12.18 -0.27 10.57
C LEU A 98 13.17 -0.19 9.38
N GLY A 99 12.91 0.65 8.39
CA GLY A 99 13.81 0.89 7.26
C GLY A 99 15.12 1.54 7.71
N LEU A 100 15.05 2.42 8.70
CA LEU A 100 16.23 3.00 9.33
C LEU A 100 17.07 1.92 10.01
N VAL A 101 16.44 1.07 10.83
CA VAL A 101 17.11 -0.07 11.49
C VAL A 101 17.72 -1.01 10.46
N ALA A 102 17.00 -1.28 9.36
CA ALA A 102 17.48 -2.13 8.29
C ALA A 102 18.82 -1.66 7.72
N LEU A 103 18.98 -0.35 7.49
CA LEU A 103 20.21 0.22 6.92
C LEU A 103 21.46 -0.01 7.78
N PHE A 104 21.29 -0.25 9.09
CA PHE A 104 22.39 -0.58 10.00
C PHE A 104 22.64 -2.08 10.14
N LEU A 105 21.73 -2.92 9.64
CA LEU A 105 21.92 -4.37 9.69
C LEU A 105 22.99 -4.82 8.68
N PRO A 106 23.67 -5.95 8.97
CA PRO A 106 24.65 -6.49 8.06
C PRO A 106 24.05 -6.87 6.71
N LEU A 107 24.66 -6.37 5.64
CA LEU A 107 24.31 -6.70 4.26
C LEU A 107 24.85 -8.06 3.87
N VAL A 108 26.06 -8.37 4.34
CA VAL A 108 26.78 -9.61 4.09
C VAL A 108 27.33 -10.13 5.40
N SER A 109 27.22 -11.44 5.59
CA SER A 109 27.83 -12.15 6.70
C SER A 109 28.87 -13.11 6.12
N VAL A 110 30.09 -13.00 6.62
CA VAL A 110 31.20 -13.89 6.30
C VAL A 110 31.49 -14.69 7.55
N ARG A 111 31.45 -16.01 7.43
CA ARG A 111 31.91 -16.91 8.48
C ARG A 111 33.19 -17.58 7.99
N VAL A 112 34.27 -17.42 8.74
CA VAL A 112 35.54 -18.12 8.55
C VAL A 112 35.84 -18.83 9.86
N ASP A 113 35.76 -20.16 9.86
CA ASP A 113 35.92 -20.99 11.06
C ASP A 113 34.98 -20.55 12.20
N ILE A 114 35.57 -20.17 13.34
CA ILE A 114 34.90 -19.67 14.55
C ILE A 114 34.64 -18.16 14.53
N HIS A 115 35.16 -17.41 13.56
CA HIS A 115 35.02 -15.96 13.49
C HIS A 115 33.94 -15.54 12.49
N SER A 116 32.87 -14.91 12.99
CA SER A 116 31.86 -14.27 12.16
C SER A 116 32.17 -12.79 11.99
N SER A 117 32.35 -12.35 10.75
CA SER A 117 32.47 -10.94 10.40
C SER A 117 31.27 -10.50 9.58
N SER A 118 30.74 -9.32 9.87
CA SER A 118 29.53 -8.81 9.23
C SER A 118 29.78 -7.44 8.63
N VAL A 119 29.32 -7.22 7.40
CA VAL A 119 29.53 -5.97 6.65
C VAL A 119 28.18 -5.33 6.37
N GLY A 120 27.91 -4.18 6.98
CA GLY A 120 26.78 -3.32 6.65
C GLY A 120 27.19 -2.12 5.78
N PHE A 121 26.22 -1.32 5.35
CA PHE A 121 26.47 -0.11 4.55
C PHE A 121 27.40 0.89 5.23
N PHE A 122 27.33 0.98 6.56
CA PHE A 122 28.09 1.94 7.36
C PHE A 122 29.21 1.30 8.18
N SER A 123 29.58 0.05 7.89
CA SER A 123 30.63 -0.62 8.64
C SER A 123 31.99 0.05 8.39
N GLY A 124 32.44 0.87 9.33
CA GLY A 124 33.71 1.59 9.30
C GLY A 124 34.92 0.79 9.81
N GLY A 125 34.80 -0.53 9.91
CA GLY A 125 35.82 -1.41 10.50
C GLY A 125 37.14 -1.47 9.70
N ASN A 126 38.27 -1.49 10.42
CA ASN A 126 39.60 -1.39 9.83
C ASN A 126 40.01 -2.60 8.96
N LEU A 127 39.51 -3.81 9.25
CA LEU A 127 39.87 -5.03 8.52
C LEU A 127 39.25 -5.14 7.12
N ILE A 128 38.16 -4.41 6.85
CA ILE A 128 37.40 -4.49 5.58
C ILE A 128 37.51 -3.18 4.78
N LYS A 129 38.06 -2.12 5.38
CA LYS A 129 38.39 -0.87 4.69
C LYS A 129 39.31 -1.09 3.49
N GLU A 130 40.20 -2.08 3.55
CA GLU A 130 41.08 -2.40 2.43
C GLU A 130 40.34 -3.11 1.29
N ALA A 131 39.39 -4.00 1.61
CA ALA A 131 38.71 -4.81 0.61
C ALA A 131 37.58 -4.07 -0.14
N LYS A 132 37.14 -2.90 0.36
CA LYS A 132 36.08 -2.05 -0.25
C LYS A 132 34.91 -2.88 -0.85
N LEU A 133 34.39 -3.84 -0.08
CA LEU A 133 33.38 -4.79 -0.56
C LEU A 133 32.08 -4.09 -1.01
N VAL A 134 31.69 -3.02 -0.31
CA VAL A 134 30.50 -2.25 -0.64
C VAL A 134 30.90 -1.12 -1.59
N PRO A 135 30.30 -1.01 -2.79
CA PRO A 135 30.61 0.07 -3.71
C PRO A 135 30.29 1.42 -3.06
N HIS A 136 31.12 2.43 -3.33
CA HIS A 136 30.92 3.79 -2.79
C HIS A 136 29.54 4.36 -3.17
N GLU A 137 29.04 4.01 -4.36
CA GLU A 137 27.70 4.38 -4.83
C GLU A 137 26.58 3.86 -3.91
N ALA A 138 26.64 2.59 -3.49
CA ALA A 138 25.66 2.03 -2.58
C ALA A 138 25.70 2.69 -1.20
N THR A 139 26.90 3.09 -0.74
CA THR A 139 27.06 3.80 0.53
C THR A 139 26.42 5.18 0.47
N ILE A 140 26.65 5.94 -0.60
CA ILE A 140 26.04 7.25 -0.82
C ILE A 140 24.51 7.11 -0.88
N LEU A 141 24.00 6.13 -1.63
CA LEU A 141 22.56 5.85 -1.71
C LEU A 141 21.97 5.47 -0.36
N ALA A 142 22.70 4.72 0.48
CA ALA A 142 22.27 4.38 1.83
C ALA A 142 22.21 5.61 2.75
N ILE A 143 23.18 6.53 2.66
CA ILE A 143 23.15 7.81 3.40
C ILE A 143 21.93 8.64 2.98
N ILE A 144 21.68 8.78 1.66
CA ILE A 144 20.52 9.52 1.16
C ILE A 144 19.22 8.87 1.64
N SER A 145 19.14 7.53 1.57
CA SER A 145 17.99 6.75 2.04
C SER A 145 17.77 6.94 3.54
N MET A 146 18.84 6.98 4.34
CA MET A 146 18.77 7.25 5.78
C MET A 146 18.09 8.60 6.06
N VAL A 147 18.52 9.67 5.39
CA VAL A 147 17.92 11.00 5.53
C VAL A 147 16.45 10.98 5.10
N LEU A 148 16.12 10.37 3.96
CA LEU A 148 14.75 10.29 3.46
C LEU A 148 13.82 9.51 4.39
N VAL A 149 14.31 8.45 5.01
CA VAL A 149 13.56 7.65 5.99
C VAL A 149 13.28 8.45 7.26
N ILE A 150 14.25 9.20 7.77
CA ILE A 150 14.06 10.08 8.93
C ILE A 150 13.01 11.14 8.61
N VAL A 151 13.09 11.76 7.43
CA VAL A 151 12.08 12.74 6.97
C VAL A 151 10.72 12.08 6.81
N SER A 152 10.64 10.88 6.24
CA SER A 152 9.39 10.11 6.10
C SER A 152 8.73 9.82 7.45
N ALA A 153 9.50 9.39 8.44
CA ALA A 153 9.02 9.17 9.80
C ALA A 153 8.51 10.47 10.43
N ALA A 154 9.31 11.55 10.38
CA ALA A 154 8.95 12.84 10.95
C ALA A 154 7.68 13.44 10.33
N VAL A 155 7.56 13.41 9.00
CA VAL A 155 6.39 13.92 8.28
C VAL A 155 5.15 13.07 8.58
N SER A 156 5.28 11.74 8.70
CA SER A 156 4.16 10.85 9.03
C SER A 156 3.65 11.07 10.46
N VAL A 157 4.57 11.25 11.43
CA VAL A 157 4.22 11.62 12.81
C VAL A 157 3.57 13.00 12.86
N ALA A 158 4.12 13.98 12.14
CA ALA A 158 3.54 15.32 12.05
C ALA A 158 2.14 15.28 11.42
N ALA A 159 1.91 14.47 10.39
CA ALA A 159 0.60 14.30 9.77
C ALA A 159 -0.43 13.66 10.71
N PHE A 160 0.01 12.82 11.65
CA PHE A 160 -0.84 12.22 12.68
C PHE A 160 -1.34 13.27 13.69
N PHE A 161 -0.45 14.13 14.20
CA PHE A 161 -0.81 15.13 15.21
C PHE A 161 -1.40 16.42 14.59
N ALA A 162 -0.79 16.91 13.52
CA ALA A 162 -1.25 18.10 12.80
C ALA A 162 -2.11 17.65 11.62
N ARG A 163 -3.42 17.52 11.86
CA ARG A 163 -4.43 17.12 10.87
C ARG A 163 -4.70 18.20 9.81
N ARG A 164 -3.64 18.78 9.23
CA ARG A 164 -3.71 19.77 8.15
C ARG A 164 -3.82 19.06 6.81
N ARG A 165 -4.75 19.52 5.96
CA ARG A 165 -4.99 18.92 4.63
C ARG A 165 -3.73 18.81 3.76
N ALA A 166 -2.79 19.76 3.88
CA ALA A 166 -1.55 19.74 3.12
C ALA A 166 -0.57 18.63 3.57
N LEU A 167 -0.58 18.26 4.86
CA LEU A 167 0.31 17.21 5.37
C LEU A 167 -0.17 15.82 4.96
N LEU A 168 -1.50 15.62 4.91
CA LEU A 168 -2.17 14.40 4.48
C LEU A 168 -1.77 13.95 3.06
N SER A 169 -1.55 14.89 2.13
CA SER A 169 -1.06 14.55 0.80
C SER A 169 0.45 14.32 0.71
N THR A 170 1.21 14.89 1.64
CA THR A 170 2.68 14.96 1.54
C THR A 170 3.35 13.70 2.09
N TYR A 171 2.87 13.15 3.20
CA TYR A 171 3.47 11.96 3.82
C TYR A 171 3.55 10.71 2.91
N PRO A 172 2.54 10.35 2.09
CA PRO A 172 2.68 9.21 1.19
C PRO A 172 3.69 9.47 0.06
N ILE A 173 3.82 10.71 -0.42
CA ILE A 173 4.81 11.05 -1.46
C ILE A 173 6.22 10.85 -0.91
N VAL A 174 6.49 11.36 0.29
CA VAL A 174 7.78 11.18 0.96
C VAL A 174 8.06 9.70 1.22
N GLY A 175 7.05 8.92 1.65
CA GLY A 175 7.15 7.48 1.84
C GLY A 175 7.49 6.71 0.56
N ILE A 176 6.90 7.09 -0.59
CA ILE A 176 7.23 6.50 -1.90
C ILE A 176 8.70 6.76 -2.26
N VAL A 177 9.16 8.01 -2.12
CA VAL A 177 10.54 8.38 -2.46
C VAL A 177 11.53 7.66 -1.54
N ALA A 178 11.27 7.61 -0.23
CA ALA A 178 12.09 6.88 0.73
C ALA A 178 12.12 5.37 0.45
N GLY A 179 10.95 4.78 0.18
CA GLY A 179 10.82 3.36 -0.17
C GLY A 179 11.59 2.99 -1.44
N ALA A 180 11.46 3.81 -2.50
CA ALA A 180 12.12 3.57 -3.77
C ALA A 180 13.65 3.69 -3.65
N MET A 181 14.13 4.76 -3.02
CA MET A 181 15.57 5.00 -2.84
C MET A 181 16.22 3.93 -1.97
N GLY A 182 15.56 3.54 -0.87
CA GLY A 182 16.05 2.45 -0.03
C GLY A 182 16.12 1.13 -0.77
N LEU A 183 15.08 0.78 -1.54
CA LEU A 183 15.08 -0.43 -2.37
C LEU A 183 16.24 -0.42 -3.38
N THR A 184 16.47 0.71 -4.05
CA THR A 184 17.61 0.88 -4.97
C THR A 184 18.95 0.72 -4.24
N ALA A 185 19.12 1.33 -3.06
CA ALA A 185 20.35 1.19 -2.27
C ALA A 185 20.64 -0.27 -1.93
N TYR A 186 19.62 -1.06 -1.57
CA TYR A 186 19.77 -2.50 -1.32
C TYR A 186 20.12 -3.30 -2.57
N ILE A 187 19.44 -3.05 -3.69
CA ILE A 187 19.73 -3.76 -4.95
C ILE A 187 21.17 -3.47 -5.40
N VAL A 188 21.59 -2.21 -5.38
CA VAL A 188 22.96 -1.81 -5.76
C VAL A 188 23.99 -2.36 -4.77
N GLY A 189 23.68 -2.34 -3.47
CA GLY A 189 24.54 -2.92 -2.44
C GLY A 189 24.76 -4.42 -2.65
N ILE A 190 23.68 -5.19 -2.86
CA ILE A 190 23.74 -6.64 -3.09
C ILE A 190 24.48 -6.95 -4.40
N ALA A 191 24.14 -6.26 -5.49
CA ALA A 191 24.79 -6.46 -6.78
C ALA A 191 26.29 -6.13 -6.73
N GLY A 192 26.66 -5.05 -6.04
CA GLY A 192 28.04 -4.63 -5.87
C GLY A 192 28.87 -5.65 -5.08
N VAL A 193 28.31 -6.16 -3.97
CA VAL A 193 29.00 -7.17 -3.17
C VAL A 193 29.15 -8.48 -3.95
N ASN A 194 28.13 -8.91 -4.70
CA ASN A 194 28.22 -10.10 -5.55
C ASN A 194 29.30 -9.95 -6.64
N GLY A 195 29.39 -8.78 -7.26
CA GLY A 195 30.45 -8.47 -8.23
C GLY A 195 31.84 -8.63 -7.61
N LYS A 196 32.06 -8.02 -6.43
CA LYS A 196 33.35 -8.10 -5.72
C LYS A 196 33.66 -9.51 -5.21
N LEU A 197 32.65 -10.25 -4.74
CA LEU A 197 32.82 -11.65 -4.35
C LEU A 197 33.30 -12.52 -5.50
N SER A 198 32.78 -12.30 -6.70
CA SER A 198 33.23 -13.04 -7.88
C SER A 198 34.69 -12.74 -8.25
N GLU A 199 35.16 -11.50 -8.06
CA GLU A 199 36.56 -11.13 -8.26
C GLU A 199 37.48 -11.79 -7.22
N ILE A 200 37.11 -11.72 -5.93
CA ILE A 200 37.87 -12.33 -4.83
C ILE A 200 37.97 -13.84 -5.03
N ARG A 201 36.86 -14.47 -5.42
CA ARG A 201 36.82 -15.91 -5.70
C ARG A 201 37.80 -16.28 -6.81
N ARG A 202 37.73 -15.59 -7.96
CA ARG A 202 38.65 -15.82 -9.09
C ARG A 202 40.11 -15.59 -8.71
N PHE A 203 40.38 -14.58 -7.90
CA PHE A 203 41.74 -14.29 -7.44
C PHE A 203 42.28 -15.40 -6.52
N ALA A 204 41.48 -15.87 -5.58
CA ALA A 204 41.89 -16.96 -4.70
C ALA A 204 41.99 -18.32 -5.43
N GLU A 205 41.13 -18.58 -6.42
CA GLU A 205 41.29 -19.73 -7.35
C GLU A 205 42.62 -19.64 -8.10
N ALA A 206 43.04 -18.44 -8.54
CA ALA A 206 44.33 -18.23 -9.20
C ALA A 206 45.54 -18.44 -8.26
N LEU A 207 45.36 -18.28 -6.94
CA LEU A 207 46.37 -18.56 -5.93
C LEU A 207 46.40 -20.04 -5.49
N GLY A 208 45.55 -20.89 -6.07
CA GLY A 208 45.43 -22.30 -5.67
C GLY A 208 44.72 -22.50 -4.33
N ALA A 209 44.09 -21.46 -3.77
CA ALA A 209 43.26 -21.58 -2.59
C ALA A 209 41.89 -22.14 -3.00
N SER A 210 41.66 -23.40 -2.65
CA SER A 210 40.34 -24.03 -2.78
C SER A 210 39.41 -23.45 -1.72
N TRP A 211 38.34 -22.77 -2.14
CA TRP A 211 37.26 -22.33 -1.25
C TRP A 211 36.35 -23.47 -0.79
N GLU A 212 36.60 -24.70 -1.24
CA GLU A 212 35.85 -25.89 -0.81
C GLU A 212 36.31 -26.43 0.55
N THR A 213 37.27 -25.81 1.23
CA THR A 213 37.49 -26.10 2.65
C THR A 213 36.22 -25.73 3.41
N GLU A 214 35.57 -26.74 4.00
CA GLU A 214 34.15 -26.81 4.42
C GLU A 214 33.63 -25.66 5.33
N ASP A 215 34.51 -24.78 5.83
CA ASP A 215 34.18 -23.83 6.90
C ASP A 215 33.98 -22.37 6.48
N THR A 216 34.24 -22.00 5.21
CA THR A 216 34.05 -20.61 4.76
C THR A 216 32.73 -20.41 4.02
N MET A 217 31.71 -19.89 4.74
CA MET A 217 30.42 -19.53 4.16
C MET A 217 30.29 -18.01 4.03
N ILE A 218 30.19 -17.54 2.79
CA ILE A 218 29.83 -16.15 2.50
C ILE A 218 28.39 -16.11 2.03
N GLY A 219 27.55 -15.43 2.81
CA GLY A 219 26.12 -15.33 2.55
C GLY A 219 25.63 -13.89 2.62
N LEU A 220 24.50 -13.65 1.96
CA LEU A 220 23.70 -12.44 2.21
C LEU A 220 23.32 -12.42 3.69
N GLY A 221 23.64 -11.31 4.35
CA GLY A 221 23.30 -11.08 5.74
C GLY A 221 21.79 -10.87 5.91
N PHE A 222 21.30 -11.07 7.12
CA PHE A 222 19.88 -10.85 7.44
C PHE A 222 19.39 -9.44 7.04
N GLY A 223 20.27 -8.44 7.12
CA GLY A 223 19.95 -7.06 6.78
C GLY A 223 19.57 -6.85 5.32
N SER A 224 20.11 -7.65 4.37
CA SER A 224 19.78 -7.50 2.95
C SER A 224 18.30 -7.85 2.68
N PHE A 225 17.84 -8.99 3.19
CA PHE A 225 16.47 -9.46 3.04
C PHE A 225 15.50 -8.58 3.82
N PHE A 226 15.85 -8.27 5.07
CA PHE A 226 15.02 -7.43 5.92
C PHE A 226 14.83 -6.04 5.29
N GLY A 227 15.90 -5.44 4.77
CA GLY A 227 15.84 -4.16 4.07
C GLY A 227 14.97 -4.19 2.83
N LEU A 228 15.16 -5.18 1.93
CA LEU A 228 14.34 -5.30 0.73
C LEU A 228 12.84 -5.41 1.06
N VAL A 229 12.49 -6.21 2.07
CA VAL A 229 11.09 -6.38 2.50
C VAL A 229 10.54 -5.09 3.09
N VAL A 230 11.27 -4.44 4.02
CA VAL A 230 10.78 -3.23 4.70
C VAL A 230 10.65 -2.06 3.73
N PHE A 231 11.64 -1.81 2.88
CA PHE A 231 11.57 -0.73 1.88
C PHE A 231 10.54 -1.03 0.79
N GLY A 232 10.38 -2.29 0.38
CA GLY A 232 9.32 -2.73 -0.52
C GLY A 232 7.93 -2.48 0.07
N LEU A 233 7.69 -2.87 1.33
CA LEU A 233 6.43 -2.62 2.03
C LEU A 233 6.16 -1.13 2.21
N LEU A 234 7.18 -0.35 2.58
CA LEU A 234 7.06 1.11 2.71
C LEU A 234 6.59 1.73 1.39
N LEU A 235 7.17 1.31 0.26
CA LEU A 235 6.78 1.78 -1.07
C LEU A 235 5.33 1.39 -1.39
N VAL A 236 4.96 0.11 -1.24
CA VAL A 236 3.62 -0.39 -1.56
C VAL A 236 2.54 0.29 -0.72
N VAL A 237 2.75 0.39 0.59
CA VAL A 237 1.80 1.04 1.51
C VAL A 237 1.65 2.51 1.14
N SER A 238 2.75 3.21 0.89
CA SER A 238 2.70 4.64 0.54
C SER A 238 1.97 4.91 -0.78
N VAL A 239 2.16 4.06 -1.79
CA VAL A 239 1.39 4.12 -3.05
C VAL A 239 -0.10 3.87 -2.80
N LEU A 240 -0.44 2.87 -2.00
CA LEU A 240 -1.84 2.54 -1.69
C LEU A 240 -2.55 3.69 -0.99
N VAL A 241 -1.89 4.33 -0.01
CA VAL A 241 -2.40 5.53 0.66
C VAL A 241 -2.64 6.67 -0.33
N LEU A 242 -1.67 6.92 -1.22
CA LEU A 242 -1.80 7.97 -2.24
C LEU A 242 -3.00 7.71 -3.15
N ILE A 243 -3.23 6.47 -3.58
CA ILE A 243 -4.38 6.09 -4.42
C ILE A 243 -5.71 6.31 -3.68
N MET A 244 -5.77 5.93 -2.39
CA MET A 244 -6.98 6.14 -1.57
C MET A 244 -7.29 7.64 -1.39
N GLU A 245 -6.28 8.46 -1.17
CA GLU A 245 -6.41 9.92 -1.11
C GLU A 245 -6.95 10.51 -2.41
N LEU A 246 -6.35 10.13 -3.55
CA LEU A 246 -6.76 10.63 -4.87
C LEU A 246 -8.21 10.26 -5.16
N LYS A 247 -8.61 9.02 -4.86
CA LYS A 247 -9.99 8.54 -5.08
C LYS A 247 -11.01 9.21 -4.15
N GLY A 248 -10.60 9.50 -2.90
CA GLY A 248 -11.44 10.23 -1.95
C GLY A 248 -11.74 11.66 -2.39
N ARG A 249 -10.84 12.30 -3.14
CA ARG A 249 -11.03 13.65 -3.69
C ARG A 249 -12.06 13.67 -4.82
N ASP A 250 -12.03 12.69 -5.71
CA ASP A 250 -12.98 12.60 -6.83
C ASP A 250 -14.43 12.42 -6.34
N LEU A 251 -14.61 11.62 -5.28
CA LEU A 251 -15.93 11.42 -4.67
C LEU A 251 -16.47 12.70 -4.02
N ARG A 252 -15.61 13.52 -3.42
CA ARG A 252 -16.02 14.80 -2.80
C ARG A 252 -16.23 15.92 -3.82
N ALA A 253 -15.44 15.96 -4.89
CA ALA A 253 -15.58 16.96 -5.93
C ALA A 253 -16.90 16.80 -6.72
N ASN A 254 -17.43 15.59 -6.80
CA ASN A 254 -18.69 15.30 -7.48
C ASN A 254 -19.94 15.49 -6.59
N ILE A 255 -19.77 15.68 -5.29
CA ILE A 255 -20.82 16.10 -4.35
C ILE A 255 -20.67 17.60 -4.13
N ARG A 256 -20.64 18.39 -5.21
CA ARG A 256 -21.05 19.79 -5.07
C ARG A 256 -22.55 19.74 -4.85
N PRO A 257 -23.07 20.21 -3.70
CA PRO A 257 -24.51 20.37 -3.57
C PRO A 257 -24.94 21.22 -4.75
N ALA A 258 -25.90 20.72 -5.53
CA ALA A 258 -26.62 21.60 -6.45
C ALA A 258 -27.12 22.73 -5.56
N VAL A 259 -26.47 23.89 -5.66
CA VAL A 259 -26.94 25.10 -5.01
C VAL A 259 -28.27 25.36 -5.68
N PHE A 260 -29.33 24.88 -5.03
CA PHE A 260 -30.68 25.19 -5.41
C PHE A 260 -30.79 26.68 -5.16
N VAL A 261 -30.63 27.49 -6.20
CA VAL A 261 -30.84 28.94 -6.14
C VAL A 261 -32.35 29.11 -5.99
N PRO A 262 -32.88 29.40 -4.79
CA PRO A 262 -34.30 29.60 -4.62
C PRO A 262 -34.55 31.06 -5.01
N GLY A 263 -34.88 31.32 -6.27
CA GLY A 263 -35.15 32.71 -6.68
C GLY A 263 -35.21 33.07 -8.15
N SER A 264 -35.09 32.16 -9.12
CA SER A 264 -35.46 32.49 -10.49
C SER A 264 -36.96 32.27 -10.67
N ALA A 265 -37.72 33.35 -10.48
CA ALA A 265 -39.16 33.41 -10.68
C ALA A 265 -39.55 32.84 -12.06
N ALA A 266 -40.59 32.00 -12.03
CA ALA A 266 -41.58 31.79 -13.08
C ALA A 266 -41.14 32.09 -14.52
N GLN A 267 -40.59 31.07 -15.19
CA GLN A 267 -40.73 30.98 -16.64
C GLN A 267 -41.52 29.72 -16.95
N GLU A 268 -42.83 29.92 -17.08
CA GLU A 268 -43.78 28.93 -17.58
C GLU A 268 -43.31 28.44 -18.96
N LEU A 269 -43.02 27.14 -19.08
CA LEU A 269 -42.95 26.46 -20.36
C LEU A 269 -43.61 25.07 -20.23
N PRO A 270 -44.21 24.59 -21.32
CA PRO A 270 -45.46 23.84 -21.28
C PRO A 270 -45.24 22.34 -21.12
N ALA A 271 -46.32 21.70 -20.69
CA ALA A 271 -46.47 20.29 -20.41
C ALA A 271 -46.39 19.43 -21.69
N GLU A 272 -45.19 19.12 -22.19
CA GLU A 272 -45.03 18.05 -23.18
C GLU A 272 -43.60 17.49 -23.23
N ALA A 273 -43.28 16.57 -22.32
CA ALA A 273 -42.24 15.53 -22.51
C ALA A 273 -42.20 14.57 -21.32
N ALA A 274 -43.27 13.80 -21.14
CA ALA A 274 -43.23 12.59 -20.33
C ALA A 274 -42.38 11.54 -21.06
N GLY A 275 -41.14 11.33 -20.61
CA GLY A 275 -40.29 10.30 -21.21
C GLY A 275 -38.81 10.38 -20.86
N GLN A 276 -38.45 10.70 -19.60
CA GLN A 276 -37.06 10.54 -19.15
C GLN A 276 -37.00 9.46 -18.08
N THR A 277 -36.69 8.26 -18.56
CA THR A 277 -36.38 7.08 -17.76
C THR A 277 -35.15 7.36 -16.90
N VAL A 278 -35.35 7.27 -15.59
CA VAL A 278 -34.27 7.25 -14.60
C VAL A 278 -33.35 6.07 -14.94
N PRO A 279 -32.05 6.26 -15.20
CA PRO A 279 -31.17 5.13 -15.44
C PRO A 279 -30.96 4.36 -14.13
N ALA A 280 -31.75 3.31 -13.98
CA ALA A 280 -31.54 2.26 -13.00
C ALA A 280 -30.17 1.61 -13.24
N GLY A 281 -29.39 1.48 -12.16
CA GLY A 281 -28.25 0.56 -12.14
C GLY A 281 -26.89 1.19 -12.42
N ALA A 282 -26.45 2.10 -11.56
CA ALA A 282 -25.02 2.32 -11.33
C ALA A 282 -24.42 1.02 -10.72
N LYS A 283 -24.01 0.09 -11.60
CA LYS A 283 -23.36 -1.18 -11.24
C LYS A 283 -22.13 -0.91 -10.36
N ARG A 284 -22.29 -1.10 -9.04
CA ARG A 284 -21.22 -1.08 -8.03
C ARG A 284 -20.18 -2.21 -8.19
N GLY A 285 -20.30 -3.07 -9.21
CA GLY A 285 -19.50 -4.29 -9.36
C GLY A 285 -18.10 -4.12 -9.98
N ALA A 286 -17.76 -2.99 -10.61
CA ALA A 286 -16.51 -2.88 -11.38
C ALA A 286 -15.28 -2.45 -10.54
N VAL A 287 -15.44 -2.19 -9.25
CA VAL A 287 -14.40 -1.53 -8.42
C VAL A 287 -13.50 -2.53 -7.68
N ALA A 288 -13.88 -3.82 -7.62
CA ALA A 288 -13.14 -4.83 -6.83
C ALA A 288 -11.88 -5.37 -7.53
N MET A 289 -11.85 -5.41 -8.87
CA MET A 289 -10.78 -6.09 -9.61
C MET A 289 -9.35 -5.53 -9.41
N PRO A 290 -9.08 -4.21 -9.47
CA PRO A 290 -7.70 -3.72 -9.36
C PRO A 290 -7.09 -3.89 -7.96
N PHE A 291 -7.93 -3.90 -6.90
CA PHE A 291 -7.48 -4.13 -5.52
C PHE A 291 -7.19 -5.61 -5.24
N MET A 292 -7.95 -6.53 -5.86
CA MET A 292 -7.63 -7.96 -5.82
C MET A 292 -6.29 -8.25 -6.48
N VAL A 293 -5.96 -7.62 -7.62
CA VAL A 293 -4.71 -7.90 -8.35
C VAL A 293 -3.48 -7.43 -7.55
N ALA A 294 -3.51 -6.24 -6.94
CA ALA A 294 -2.40 -5.77 -6.11
C ALA A 294 -2.26 -6.57 -4.80
N GLY A 295 -3.38 -6.92 -4.15
CA GLY A 295 -3.39 -7.77 -2.97
C GLY A 295 -2.92 -9.20 -3.25
N LEU A 296 -3.33 -9.79 -4.38
CA LEU A 296 -2.87 -11.11 -4.84
C LEU A 296 -1.40 -11.10 -5.24
N ALA A 297 -0.88 -10.02 -5.84
CA ALA A 297 0.54 -9.86 -6.14
C ALA A 297 1.39 -9.80 -4.86
N ALA A 298 0.93 -9.07 -3.83
CA ALA A 298 1.59 -9.01 -2.54
C ALA A 298 1.49 -10.33 -1.75
N LEU A 299 0.36 -11.04 -1.84
CA LEU A 299 0.18 -12.36 -1.22
C LEU A 299 1.04 -13.42 -1.92
N ALA A 300 1.12 -13.41 -3.25
CA ALA A 300 2.00 -14.29 -4.03
C ALA A 300 3.49 -14.00 -3.77
N PHE A 301 3.84 -12.73 -3.55
CA PHE A 301 5.17 -12.34 -3.07
C PHE A 301 5.46 -12.93 -1.69
N ALA A 302 4.53 -12.80 -0.73
CA ALA A 302 4.69 -13.29 0.63
C ALA A 302 4.75 -14.83 0.72
N THR A 303 3.99 -15.56 -0.10
CA THR A 303 3.98 -17.03 -0.09
C THR A 303 5.24 -17.66 -0.68
N MET A 304 6.00 -16.94 -1.50
CA MET A 304 7.30 -17.40 -2.01
C MET A 304 8.45 -17.30 -0.99
N PHE A 305 8.26 -16.57 0.12
CA PHE A 305 9.21 -16.51 1.23
C PHE A 305 8.84 -17.44 2.40
N ILE A 306 7.75 -18.21 2.27
CA ILE A 306 7.50 -19.35 3.16
C ILE A 306 8.59 -20.39 2.81
N PRO A 307 9.41 -20.82 3.78
CA PRO A 307 10.55 -21.68 3.50
C PRO A 307 10.08 -22.97 2.84
N ALA A 308 10.50 -23.20 1.60
CA ALA A 308 10.09 -24.37 0.85
C ALA A 308 10.73 -25.66 1.40
N TYR A 309 11.82 -25.56 2.20
CA TYR A 309 12.51 -26.74 2.70
C TYR A 309 13.15 -26.49 4.08
N VAL A 310 12.89 -27.41 5.02
CA VAL A 310 13.75 -27.66 6.18
C VAL A 310 14.52 -28.93 5.83
N LEU A 311 15.78 -28.79 5.42
CA LEU A 311 16.66 -29.94 5.29
C LEU A 311 17.10 -30.35 6.70
N ASN A 312 16.52 -31.45 7.19
CA ASN A 312 16.97 -32.08 8.42
C ASN A 312 18.17 -32.98 8.07
N ILE A 313 19.38 -32.45 8.22
CA ILE A 313 20.60 -33.24 8.09
C ILE A 313 20.83 -33.89 9.46
N GLU A 314 20.82 -35.22 9.51
CA GLU A 314 21.08 -35.99 10.73
C GLU A 314 22.41 -35.55 11.37
N GLY A 315 22.34 -34.81 12.48
CA GLY A 315 23.49 -34.46 13.32
C GLY A 315 23.65 -32.98 13.69
N HIS A 316 23.25 -32.03 12.84
CA HIS A 316 23.37 -30.59 13.12
C HIS A 316 22.11 -29.83 12.67
N GLY A 317 21.08 -29.87 13.51
CA GLY A 317 19.81 -29.19 13.29
C GLY A 317 19.92 -27.67 13.41
N GLY A 318 20.28 -27.01 12.31
CA GLY A 318 20.06 -25.58 12.08
C GLY A 318 19.31 -25.38 10.77
N PRO A 319 18.44 -24.37 10.64
CA PRO A 319 17.78 -24.06 9.37
C PRO A 319 18.85 -23.64 8.34
N ALA A 320 19.20 -24.54 7.43
CA ALA A 320 20.08 -24.24 6.31
C ALA A 320 19.26 -23.62 5.18
N PHE A 321 19.43 -22.31 4.96
CA PHE A 321 18.88 -21.61 3.80
C PHE A 321 19.73 -21.93 2.57
N VAL A 322 19.37 -22.96 1.81
CA VAL A 322 20.05 -23.31 0.56
C VAL A 322 19.53 -22.43 -0.57
N TRP A 323 19.91 -21.15 -0.56
CA TRP A 323 19.90 -20.34 -1.76
C TRP A 323 21.34 -20.31 -2.30
N ARG A 324 21.67 -21.12 -3.31
CA ARG A 324 22.94 -20.95 -4.02
C ARG A 324 22.85 -19.67 -4.83
N LEU A 325 23.56 -18.64 -4.37
CA LEU A 325 23.73 -17.35 -5.07
C LEU A 325 24.35 -17.49 -6.48
N GLU A 326 24.89 -18.65 -6.80
CA GLU A 326 25.53 -18.97 -8.07
C GLU A 326 24.55 -19.13 -9.23
N ASP A 327 23.25 -19.28 -8.96
CA ASP A 327 22.27 -19.53 -10.01
C ASP A 327 21.90 -18.20 -10.70
N PRO A 328 22.46 -17.91 -11.90
CA PRO A 328 22.20 -16.66 -12.60
C PRO A 328 20.71 -16.52 -12.93
N VAL A 329 19.98 -17.63 -13.00
CA VAL A 329 18.57 -17.63 -13.34
C VAL A 329 17.72 -17.15 -12.15
N LEU A 330 18.13 -17.45 -10.91
CA LEU A 330 17.47 -16.93 -9.71
C LEU A 330 17.66 -15.41 -9.58
N ILE A 331 18.88 -14.94 -9.83
CA ILE A 331 19.20 -13.49 -9.82
C ILE A 331 18.38 -12.77 -10.90
N LEU A 332 18.33 -13.32 -12.12
CA LEU A 332 17.53 -12.77 -13.21
C LEU A 332 16.04 -12.73 -12.86
N ALA A 333 15.53 -13.77 -12.19
CA ALA A 333 14.14 -13.85 -11.76
C ALA A 333 13.79 -12.77 -10.73
N VAL A 334 14.62 -12.58 -9.71
CA VAL A 334 14.41 -11.54 -8.68
C VAL A 334 14.47 -10.13 -9.29
N ILE A 335 15.45 -9.88 -10.17
CA ILE A 335 15.59 -8.59 -10.87
C ILE A 335 14.39 -8.34 -11.79
N SER A 336 14.00 -9.31 -12.62
CA SER A 336 12.84 -9.25 -13.50
C SER A 336 11.54 -8.98 -12.73
N MET A 337 11.38 -9.59 -11.55
CA MET A 337 10.22 -9.36 -10.68
C MET A 337 10.22 -7.96 -10.07
N ALA A 338 11.37 -7.46 -9.60
CA ALA A 338 11.49 -6.10 -9.07
C ALA A 338 11.19 -5.04 -10.15
N LEU A 339 11.73 -5.22 -11.36
CA LEU A 339 11.44 -4.39 -12.53
C LEU A 339 9.96 -4.44 -12.93
N SER A 340 9.33 -5.63 -12.88
CA SER A 340 7.91 -5.80 -13.16
C SER A 340 7.02 -5.09 -12.14
N LEU A 341 7.40 -5.12 -10.85
CA LEU A 341 6.70 -4.41 -9.79
C LEU A 341 6.80 -2.89 -9.95
N VAL A 342 8.01 -2.38 -10.25
CA VAL A 342 8.24 -0.95 -10.52
C VAL A 342 7.46 -0.51 -11.77
N SER A 343 7.50 -1.29 -12.84
CA SER A 343 6.75 -1.05 -14.08
C SER A 343 5.24 -1.02 -13.86
N ALA A 344 4.69 -1.98 -13.12
CA ALA A 344 3.27 -2.03 -12.76
C ALA A 344 2.84 -0.81 -11.92
N THR A 345 3.71 -0.38 -10.99
CA THR A 345 3.48 0.78 -10.13
C THR A 345 3.49 2.08 -10.93
N LEU A 346 4.49 2.27 -11.81
CA LEU A 346 4.57 3.42 -12.71
C LEU A 346 3.39 3.46 -13.69
N SER A 347 2.96 2.30 -14.20
CA SER A 347 1.78 2.18 -15.05
C SER A 347 0.50 2.58 -14.33
N ALA A 348 0.34 2.15 -13.07
CA ALA A 348 -0.82 2.54 -12.25
C ALA A 348 -0.84 4.07 -12.02
N ILE A 349 0.32 4.67 -11.72
CA ILE A 349 0.48 6.12 -11.55
C ILE A 349 0.13 6.86 -12.86
N ALA A 350 0.65 6.41 -13.99
CA ALA A 350 0.40 6.98 -15.32
C ALA A 350 -1.09 6.99 -15.71
N ILE A 351 -1.80 5.89 -15.43
CA ILE A 351 -3.24 5.76 -15.66
C ILE A 351 -4.02 6.79 -14.82
N PHE A 352 -3.61 7.00 -13.58
CA PHE A 352 -4.28 7.90 -12.64
C PHE A 352 -4.09 9.40 -12.95
N ILE A 353 -2.92 9.83 -13.42
CA ILE A 353 -2.65 11.27 -13.70
C ILE A 353 -3.30 11.73 -15.03
N ARG A 354 -3.96 10.83 -15.80
CA ARG A 354 -4.55 11.13 -17.13
C ARG A 354 -3.58 11.76 -18.13
N VAL A 355 -2.28 11.52 -17.96
CA VAL A 355 -1.27 12.02 -18.91
C VAL A 355 -1.22 11.03 -20.07
N LYS A 356 -1.89 11.35 -21.18
CA LYS A 356 -1.98 10.52 -22.38
C LYS A 356 -0.66 9.88 -22.83
N PRO A 357 0.49 10.59 -22.87
CA PRO A 357 1.76 9.95 -23.27
C PRO A 357 2.26 8.92 -22.25
N LEU A 358 2.07 9.14 -20.95
CA LEU A 358 2.47 8.18 -19.91
C LEU A 358 1.59 6.92 -19.89
N GLN A 359 0.32 7.01 -20.28
CA GLN A 359 -0.57 5.83 -20.35
C GLN A 359 -0.11 4.82 -21.41
N VAL A 360 0.42 5.32 -22.53
CA VAL A 360 1.00 4.49 -23.59
C VAL A 360 2.31 3.87 -23.11
N THR A 361 3.17 4.64 -22.43
CA THR A 361 4.42 4.14 -21.83
C THR A 361 4.15 3.06 -20.78
N GLY A 362 3.12 3.23 -19.95
CA GLY A 362 2.71 2.25 -18.96
C GLY A 362 2.27 0.93 -19.60
N ALA A 363 1.38 0.99 -20.58
CA ALA A 363 0.91 -0.20 -21.31
C ALA A 363 2.07 -0.97 -22.00
N ILE A 364 3.01 -0.23 -22.60
CA ILE A 364 4.21 -0.83 -23.22
C ILE A 364 5.12 -1.45 -22.15
N SER A 365 5.35 -0.76 -21.03
CA SER A 365 6.19 -1.28 -19.93
C SER A 365 5.59 -2.52 -19.25
N GLY A 366 4.26 -2.59 -19.13
CA GLY A 366 3.55 -3.76 -18.61
C GLY A 366 3.60 -4.95 -19.57
N ALA A 367 3.49 -4.70 -20.88
CA ALA A 367 3.67 -5.74 -21.90
C ALA A 367 5.10 -6.29 -21.92
N ILE A 368 6.11 -5.42 -21.82
CA ILE A 368 7.53 -5.82 -21.75
C ILE A 368 7.80 -6.63 -20.47
N ALA A 369 7.27 -6.20 -19.31
CA ALA A 369 7.38 -6.93 -18.06
C ALA A 369 6.70 -8.32 -18.13
N GLY A 370 5.52 -8.40 -18.74
CA GLY A 370 4.82 -9.67 -18.96
C GLY A 370 5.61 -10.63 -19.86
N VAL A 371 6.18 -10.12 -20.97
CA VAL A 371 7.02 -10.92 -21.88
C VAL A 371 8.32 -11.35 -21.19
N ALA A 372 8.94 -10.48 -20.40
CA ALA A 372 10.15 -10.81 -19.63
C ALA A 372 9.87 -11.89 -18.56
N GLY A 373 8.72 -11.83 -17.88
CA GLY A 373 8.28 -12.86 -16.93
C GLY A 373 8.07 -14.22 -17.60
N VAL A 374 7.38 -14.25 -18.75
CA VAL A 374 7.17 -15.49 -19.53
C VAL A 374 8.49 -16.04 -20.08
N ALA A 375 9.38 -15.18 -20.59
CA ALA A 375 10.70 -15.59 -21.07
C ALA A 375 11.58 -16.16 -19.95
N THR A 376 11.56 -15.53 -18.77
CA THR A 376 12.26 -16.04 -17.59
C THR A 376 11.72 -17.42 -17.19
N TYR A 377 10.40 -17.62 -17.23
CA TYR A 377 9.76 -18.91 -16.95
C TYR A 377 10.15 -20.01 -17.95
N ILE A 378 10.15 -19.70 -19.25
CA ILE A 378 10.53 -20.64 -20.33
C ILE A 378 12.00 -21.08 -20.19
N VAL A 379 12.87 -20.21 -19.68
CA VAL A 379 14.29 -20.52 -19.47
C VAL A 379 14.53 -21.24 -18.14
N PHE A 380 13.79 -20.91 -17.08
CA PHE A 380 13.95 -21.47 -15.74
C PHE A 380 13.47 -22.93 -15.65
N PHE A 381 12.37 -23.27 -16.33
CA PHE A 381 11.73 -24.57 -16.21
C PHE A 381 12.57 -25.76 -16.74
N PRO A 382 13.19 -25.68 -17.94
CA PRO A 382 14.10 -26.72 -18.41
C PRO A 382 15.33 -26.90 -17.52
N HIS A 383 15.81 -25.83 -16.89
CA HIS A 383 16.98 -25.89 -16.02
C HIS A 383 16.70 -26.64 -14.72
N LEU A 384 15.54 -26.38 -14.09
CA LEU A 384 15.06 -27.16 -12.92
C LEU A 384 14.86 -28.64 -13.25
N ALA A 385 14.27 -28.95 -14.41
CA ALA A 385 14.08 -30.33 -14.86
C ALA A 385 15.43 -31.05 -15.04
N MET A 386 16.40 -30.38 -15.65
CA MET A 386 17.76 -30.91 -15.85
C MET A 386 18.52 -31.10 -14.53
N MET A 387 18.36 -30.20 -13.55
CA MET A 387 18.95 -30.37 -12.21
C MET A 387 18.33 -31.54 -11.46
N ASN A 388 17.01 -31.74 -11.57
CA ASN A 388 16.33 -32.87 -10.96
C ASN A 388 16.81 -34.21 -11.54
N ASP A 389 17.04 -34.28 -12.85
CA ASP A 389 17.57 -35.51 -13.47
C ASP A 389 19.05 -35.75 -13.12
N ARG A 390 19.89 -34.70 -13.08
CA ARG A 390 21.29 -34.84 -12.60
C ARG A 390 21.40 -35.30 -11.14
N LEU A 391 20.45 -34.91 -10.29
CA LEU A 391 20.42 -35.35 -8.89
C LEU A 391 20.00 -36.82 -8.76
N LYS A 392 19.17 -37.34 -9.66
CA LYS A 392 18.84 -38.78 -9.71
C LYS A 392 20.04 -39.63 -10.12
N ASP A 393 20.91 -39.11 -10.98
CA ASP A 393 22.10 -39.82 -11.46
C ASP A 393 23.22 -39.90 -10.42
N LEU A 394 23.25 -39.01 -9.41
CA LEU A 394 24.33 -38.91 -8.43
C LEU A 394 24.21 -39.88 -7.23
N GLU A 395 23.46 -40.98 -7.33
CA GLU A 395 23.20 -41.95 -6.23
C GLU A 395 22.58 -41.35 -4.96
N TYR A 396 22.25 -40.06 -4.96
CA TYR A 396 21.50 -39.34 -3.93
C TYR A 396 19.99 -39.66 -3.97
N SER A 397 19.65 -40.94 -4.21
CA SER A 397 18.27 -41.44 -4.37
C SER A 397 17.39 -41.24 -3.13
N LYS A 398 17.98 -40.90 -1.97
CA LYS A 398 17.26 -40.55 -0.74
C LYS A 398 16.70 -39.12 -0.73
N TYR A 399 17.10 -38.26 -1.66
CA TYR A 399 16.61 -36.89 -1.76
C TYR A 399 15.61 -36.80 -2.92
N SER A 400 14.33 -37.04 -2.65
CA SER A 400 13.28 -36.81 -3.66
C SER A 400 12.89 -35.34 -3.67
N PHE A 401 12.98 -34.70 -4.84
CA PHE A 401 12.40 -33.38 -5.07
C PHE A 401 10.88 -33.53 -5.10
N ALA A 402 10.21 -33.38 -3.96
CA ALA A 402 8.80 -33.06 -3.95
C ALA A 402 8.67 -31.59 -4.40
N ALA A 403 8.58 -31.37 -5.70
CA ALA A 403 8.18 -30.08 -6.24
C ALA A 403 6.79 -29.75 -5.67
N ALA A 404 6.70 -28.80 -4.75
CA ALA A 404 5.43 -28.43 -4.15
C ALA A 404 4.54 -27.85 -5.27
N PRO A 405 3.41 -28.50 -5.63
CA PRO A 405 2.53 -28.01 -6.69
C PRO A 405 2.01 -26.58 -6.44
N GLY A 406 2.11 -26.08 -5.20
CA GLY A 406 1.73 -24.73 -4.81
C GLY A 406 2.53 -23.60 -5.48
N ALA A 407 3.84 -23.74 -5.67
CA ALA A 407 4.65 -22.71 -6.34
C ALA A 407 4.34 -22.64 -7.85
N PHE A 408 4.05 -23.79 -8.45
CA PHE A 408 3.65 -23.94 -9.86
C PHE A 408 2.28 -23.30 -10.15
N ILE A 409 1.31 -23.54 -9.27
CA ILE A 409 -0.03 -22.93 -9.38
C ILE A 409 0.04 -21.42 -9.15
N GLY A 410 0.82 -20.96 -8.16
CA GLY A 410 0.97 -19.53 -7.86
C GLY A 410 1.52 -18.71 -9.04
N LEU A 411 2.60 -19.18 -9.67
CA LEU A 411 3.25 -18.47 -10.78
C LEU A 411 2.42 -18.51 -12.09
N THR A 412 1.73 -19.62 -12.34
CA THR A 412 0.85 -19.77 -13.51
C THR A 412 -0.38 -18.88 -13.40
N VAL A 413 -1.01 -18.84 -12.22
CA VAL A 413 -2.15 -17.95 -11.95
C VAL A 413 -1.73 -16.48 -12.02
N PHE A 414 -0.55 -16.12 -11.48
CA PHE A 414 0.00 -14.76 -11.59
C PHE A 414 0.21 -14.32 -13.04
N SER A 415 0.78 -15.19 -13.88
CA SER A 415 1.03 -14.90 -15.30
C SER A 415 -0.26 -14.73 -16.11
N ILE A 416 -1.25 -15.60 -15.87
CA ILE A 416 -2.58 -15.51 -16.51
C ILE A 416 -3.30 -14.22 -16.09
N LEU A 417 -3.20 -13.82 -14.82
CA LEU A 417 -3.81 -12.58 -14.32
C LEU A 417 -3.16 -11.31 -14.89
N LEU A 418 -1.83 -11.30 -15.06
CA LEU A 418 -1.10 -10.19 -15.69
C LEU A 418 -1.46 -10.03 -17.17
N ILE A 419 -1.50 -11.14 -17.91
CA ILE A 419 -1.87 -11.14 -19.35
C ILE A 419 -3.34 -10.74 -19.51
N GLY A 420 -4.24 -11.33 -18.72
CA GLY A 420 -5.67 -11.02 -18.74
C GLY A 420 -5.97 -9.56 -18.39
N GLY A 421 -5.30 -9.01 -17.38
CA GLY A 421 -5.43 -7.60 -16.98
C GLY A 421 -4.96 -6.64 -18.07
N SER A 422 -3.86 -6.97 -18.76
CA SER A 422 -3.32 -6.18 -19.87
C SER A 422 -4.24 -6.17 -21.09
N ILE A 423 -4.79 -7.32 -21.47
CA ILE A 423 -5.75 -7.44 -22.59
C ILE A 423 -7.05 -6.70 -22.29
N ALA A 424 -7.57 -6.83 -21.06
CA ALA A 424 -8.79 -6.13 -20.64
C ALA A 424 -8.63 -4.59 -20.67
N ALA A 425 -7.45 -4.09 -20.26
CA ALA A 425 -7.14 -2.66 -20.32
C ALA A 425 -7.09 -2.12 -21.75
N VAL A 426 -6.48 -2.86 -22.68
CA VAL A 426 -6.43 -2.50 -24.11
C VAL A 426 -7.83 -2.52 -24.74
N HIS A 427 -8.65 -3.51 -24.40
CA HIS A 427 -10.01 -3.61 -24.93
C HIS A 427 -10.93 -2.49 -24.42
N ALA A 428 -10.81 -2.12 -23.13
CA ALA A 428 -11.52 -1.00 -22.54
C ALA A 428 -11.11 0.38 -23.12
N PHE A 429 -9.85 0.51 -23.54
CA PHE A 429 -9.37 1.71 -24.24
C PHE A 429 -9.95 1.82 -25.65
N ARG A 430 -9.95 0.72 -26.42
CA ARG A 430 -10.49 0.68 -27.79
C ARG A 430 -11.99 0.93 -27.85
N SER A 431 -12.76 0.51 -26.85
CA SER A 431 -14.21 0.72 -26.81
C SER A 431 -14.61 2.18 -26.53
N ARG A 432 -13.83 2.95 -25.76
CA ARG A 432 -14.10 4.38 -25.49
C ARG A 432 -13.79 5.31 -26.66
N GLY A 433 -12.87 4.93 -27.54
CA GLY A 433 -12.56 5.74 -28.73
C GLY A 433 -13.68 5.72 -29.79
N ARG A 434 -14.52 4.68 -29.81
CA ARG A 434 -15.57 4.51 -30.83
C ARG A 434 -16.89 5.22 -30.52
N SER A 435 -17.18 5.52 -29.24
CA SER A 435 -18.46 6.13 -28.85
C SER A 435 -18.50 7.66 -28.97
N GLY A 436 -17.36 8.33 -29.15
CA GLY A 436 -17.29 9.80 -29.26
C GLY A 436 -17.56 10.38 -30.66
N GLY A 437 -17.62 9.54 -31.70
CA GLY A 437 -17.70 9.99 -33.10
C GLY A 437 -19.11 10.14 -33.68
N LEU A 438 -20.13 9.54 -33.05
CA LEU A 438 -21.49 9.46 -33.63
C LEU A 438 -22.49 10.48 -33.07
N ALA A 439 -22.11 11.28 -32.07
CA ALA A 439 -23.01 12.24 -31.42
C ALA A 439 -22.88 13.69 -31.92
N LYS A 440 -22.17 13.94 -33.03
CA LYS A 440 -21.93 15.30 -33.56
C LYS A 440 -22.58 15.62 -34.91
N SER A 441 -23.53 14.80 -35.37
CA SER A 441 -24.42 15.15 -36.48
C SER A 441 -25.88 14.90 -36.12
N ARG A 442 -26.48 15.84 -35.41
CA ARG A 442 -27.91 16.16 -35.49
C ARG A 442 -28.15 17.53 -34.89
#